data_AF-A0A2T6BH53-F1
#
_entry.id   AF-A0A2T6BH53-F1
#
_cell.length_a   1.000
_cell.length_b   1.000
_cell.length_c   1.000
_cell.angle_alpha   90.00
_cell.angle_beta   90.00
_cell.angle_gamma   90.00
#
_symmetry.space_group_name_H-M   'P 1'
#
loop_
_entity.id
_entity.type
_entity.pdbx_description
1 polymer ?
#
loop_
_entity_poly.entity_id
_entity_poly.type
_entity_poly.pdbx_seq_one_letter_code
_entity_poly.pdbx_strand_id
1 'polypeptide(L)'
;MRHGENKRSRRTATLTAVAFAVALSACSPIVRNHGYIPLQEDLDTLAVGADTRGSVEDLIGKPSASGVLAGGDWFYVGSTVEHVGWRAPRETNRQVVALRFEDDVLTNVERYGLEDGQVVELSRRVTETNVRDVTFIRQILRNFGNIDLGEALGG
;
A
#
# COMPACT_ATOMS: atom_id res chain seq x y z
N MET A 1 27.40 22.37 50.06
CA MET A 1 27.59 22.31 48.60
C MET A 1 26.77 21.22 47.87
N ARG A 2 26.24 20.17 48.53
CA ARG A 2 25.48 19.07 47.88
C ARG A 2 24.08 19.41 47.30
N HIS A 3 23.50 20.58 47.59
CA HIS A 3 22.11 20.87 47.20
C HIS A 3 21.92 21.24 45.71
N GLY A 4 22.99 21.70 45.04
CA GLY A 4 22.96 22.11 43.62
C GLY A 4 22.97 20.95 42.62
N GLU A 5 23.65 19.85 42.94
CA GLU A 5 23.78 18.67 42.07
C GLU A 5 22.44 17.93 41.90
N ASN A 6 21.66 17.80 42.97
CA ASN A 6 20.34 17.14 42.93
C ASN A 6 19.32 17.90 42.06
N LYS A 7 19.38 19.24 42.03
CA LYS A 7 18.50 20.06 41.17
C LYS A 7 18.89 19.95 39.69
N ARG A 8 20.19 19.85 39.39
CA ARG A 8 20.70 19.65 38.03
C ARG A 8 20.37 18.25 37.51
N SER A 9 20.60 17.21 38.32
CA SER A 9 20.27 15.80 38.04
C SER A 9 18.78 15.58 37.78
N ARG A 10 17.90 16.19 38.58
CA ARG A 10 16.44 16.12 38.36
C ARG A 10 16.03 16.77 37.03
N ARG A 11 16.61 17.93 36.70
CA ARG A 11 16.31 18.64 35.44
C ARG A 11 16.78 17.87 34.21
N THR A 12 17.96 17.26 34.25
CA THR A 12 18.42 16.38 33.16
C THR A 12 17.53 15.14 33.03
N ALA A 13 17.17 14.48 34.13
CA ALA A 13 16.26 13.34 34.09
C ALA A 13 14.89 13.68 33.48
N THR A 14 14.32 14.84 33.83
CA THR A 14 13.05 15.31 33.23
C THR A 14 13.19 15.63 31.75
N LEU A 15 14.29 16.28 31.33
CA LEU A 15 14.55 16.58 29.91
C LEU A 15 14.73 15.30 29.08
N THR A 16 15.44 14.30 29.60
CA THR A 16 15.61 13.02 28.92
C THR A 16 14.28 12.26 28.81
N ALA A 17 13.47 12.26 29.86
CA ALA A 17 12.14 11.62 29.83
C ALA A 17 11.20 12.28 28.81
N VAL A 18 11.20 13.62 28.73
CA VAL A 18 10.41 14.37 27.73
C VAL A 18 10.91 14.08 26.32
N ALA A 19 12.23 14.09 26.09
CA ALA A 19 12.80 13.75 24.78
C ALA A 19 12.45 12.32 24.34
N PHE A 20 12.46 11.37 25.26
CA PHE A 20 12.09 9.98 24.98
C PHE A 20 10.59 9.82 24.66
N ALA A 21 9.73 10.54 25.40
CA ALA A 21 8.29 10.57 25.12
C ALA A 21 7.98 11.18 23.74
N VAL A 22 8.69 12.25 23.35
CA VAL A 22 8.56 12.85 22.01
C VAL A 22 9.07 11.87 20.94
N ALA A 23 10.20 11.20 21.16
CA ALA A 23 10.73 10.22 20.21
C ALA A 23 9.76 9.04 19.94
N LEU A 24 9.00 8.60 20.94
CA LEU A 24 8.01 7.53 20.78
C LEU A 24 6.77 7.95 19.97
N SER A 25 6.46 9.25 19.90
CA SER A 25 5.34 9.77 19.09
C SER A 25 5.61 9.78 17.58
N ALA A 26 6.85 9.53 17.14
CA ALA A 26 7.22 9.56 15.72
C ALA A 26 6.68 8.37 14.91
N CYS A 27 6.13 7.34 15.55
CA CYS A 27 5.49 6.21 14.87
C CYS A 27 4.02 6.52 14.56
N SER A 28 3.77 7.35 13.53
CA SER A 28 2.43 7.51 12.96
C SER A 28 2.25 6.62 11.71
N PRO A 29 1.02 6.14 11.43
CA PRO A 29 0.71 5.45 10.19
C PRO A 29 0.88 6.39 8.99
N ILE A 30 1.50 5.89 7.92
CA ILE A 30 1.48 6.54 6.60
C ILE A 30 0.24 6.03 5.88
N VAL A 31 -0.73 6.91 5.67
CA VAL A 31 -1.98 6.61 4.94
C VAL A 31 -1.80 7.04 3.48
N ARG A 32 -2.10 6.13 2.54
CA ARG A 32 -2.11 6.41 1.11
C ARG A 32 -3.48 6.09 0.53
N ASN A 33 -4.08 7.07 -0.12
CA ASN A 33 -5.35 6.90 -0.83
C ASN A 33 -5.07 6.85 -2.33
N HIS A 34 -5.71 5.91 -3.02
CA HIS A 34 -5.61 5.71 -4.45
C HIS A 34 -6.99 5.66 -5.09
N GLY A 35 -7.07 6.11 -6.34
CA GLY A 35 -8.31 6.09 -7.11
C GLY A 35 -9.30 7.19 -6.70
N TYR A 36 -10.54 7.03 -7.16
CA TYR A 36 -11.63 7.95 -6.88
C TYR A 36 -12.92 7.16 -6.68
N ILE A 37 -13.70 7.59 -5.69
CA ILE A 37 -15.00 7.02 -5.35
C ILE A 37 -15.96 8.18 -5.12
N PRO A 38 -17.06 8.26 -5.88
CA PRO A 38 -18.11 9.24 -5.64
C PRO A 38 -18.70 9.09 -4.24
N LEU A 39 -19.06 10.22 -3.64
CA LEU A 39 -19.75 10.26 -2.36
C LEU A 39 -21.14 9.64 -2.49
N GLN A 40 -21.70 9.16 -1.38
CA GLN A 40 -22.99 8.49 -1.43
C GLN A 40 -24.09 9.47 -1.84
N GLU A 41 -24.04 10.71 -1.34
CA GLU A 41 -24.97 11.77 -1.71
C GLU A 41 -24.99 12.05 -3.22
N ASP A 42 -23.83 11.98 -3.89
CA ASP A 42 -23.74 12.21 -5.33
C ASP A 42 -24.34 11.04 -6.11
N LEU A 43 -24.10 9.80 -5.67
CA LEU A 43 -24.73 8.62 -6.27
C LEU A 43 -26.24 8.62 -6.12
N ASP A 44 -26.74 9.11 -4.98
CA ASP A 44 -28.18 9.20 -4.71
C ASP A 44 -28.88 10.25 -5.60
N THR A 45 -28.13 11.16 -6.22
CA THR A 45 -28.67 12.09 -7.23
C THR A 45 -28.90 11.44 -8.60
N LEU A 46 -28.28 10.28 -8.87
CA LEU A 46 -28.39 9.61 -10.16
C LEU A 46 -29.77 8.98 -10.33
N ALA A 47 -30.41 9.28 -11.45
CA ALA A 47 -31.70 8.75 -11.84
C ALA A 47 -31.53 7.50 -12.71
N VAL A 48 -31.65 6.33 -12.07
CA VAL A 48 -31.68 5.04 -12.76
C VAL A 48 -32.86 5.01 -13.75
N GLY A 49 -32.58 4.64 -15.00
CA GLY A 49 -33.53 4.59 -16.11
C GLY A 49 -33.67 5.90 -16.90
N ALA A 50 -32.97 6.96 -16.51
CA ALA A 50 -33.03 8.27 -17.17
C ALA A 50 -31.65 8.84 -17.48
N ASP A 51 -30.71 8.73 -16.54
CA ASP A 51 -29.36 9.28 -16.72
C ASP A 51 -28.57 8.52 -17.78
N THR A 52 -27.76 9.27 -18.54
CA THR A 52 -26.86 8.73 -19.55
C THR A 52 -25.42 8.80 -19.07
N ARG A 53 -24.50 8.15 -19.79
CA ARG A 53 -23.06 8.29 -19.47
C ARG A 53 -22.60 9.74 -19.47
N GLY A 54 -23.16 10.57 -20.36
CA GLY A 54 -22.88 12.00 -20.41
C GLY A 54 -23.35 12.73 -19.15
N SER A 55 -24.60 12.52 -18.72
CA SER A 55 -25.11 13.18 -17.51
C SER A 55 -24.41 12.68 -16.24
N VAL A 56 -24.09 11.38 -16.17
CA VAL A 56 -23.30 10.81 -15.08
C VAL A 56 -21.88 11.41 -15.05
N GLU A 57 -21.23 11.57 -16.20
CA GLU A 57 -19.92 12.24 -16.27
C GLU A 57 -19.99 13.69 -15.79
N ASP A 58 -21.04 14.42 -16.15
CA ASP A 58 -21.20 15.81 -15.72
C ASP A 58 -21.43 15.92 -14.20
N LEU A 59 -22.07 14.93 -13.58
CA LEU A 59 -22.37 14.89 -12.15
C LEU A 59 -21.18 14.42 -11.29
N ILE A 60 -20.59 13.27 -11.65
CA ILE A 60 -19.58 12.59 -10.81
C ILE A 60 -18.24 12.34 -11.51
N GLY A 61 -18.08 12.84 -12.74
CA GLY A 61 -16.86 12.68 -13.52
C GLY A 61 -16.69 11.28 -14.13
N LYS A 62 -15.64 11.14 -14.94
CA LYS A 62 -15.28 9.85 -15.55
C LYS A 62 -14.62 8.90 -14.53
N PRO A 63 -14.90 7.58 -14.60
CA PRO A 63 -14.24 6.59 -13.76
C PRO A 63 -12.74 6.48 -14.08
N SER A 64 -11.96 6.05 -13.08
CA SER A 64 -10.51 5.81 -13.25
C SER A 64 -10.21 4.61 -14.16
N ALA A 65 -11.16 3.70 -14.31
CA ALA A 65 -11.10 2.55 -15.20
C ALA A 65 -12.42 2.41 -15.98
N SER A 66 -12.55 3.15 -17.09
CA SER A 66 -13.64 2.94 -18.05
C SER A 66 -13.28 1.79 -19.00
N GLY A 67 -14.14 0.77 -19.10
CA GLY A 67 -14.15 -0.15 -20.25
C GLY A 67 -13.15 -1.31 -20.28
N VAL A 68 -12.66 -1.81 -19.15
CA VAL A 68 -11.80 -3.03 -19.12
C VAL A 68 -12.63 -4.33 -19.24
N LEU A 69 -13.91 -4.30 -18.86
CA LEU A 69 -14.81 -5.45 -18.88
C LEU A 69 -15.80 -5.31 -20.04
N ALA A 70 -16.01 -6.40 -20.79
CA ALA A 70 -16.97 -6.44 -21.89
C ALA A 70 -18.36 -6.08 -21.38
N GLY A 71 -18.93 -4.96 -21.83
CA GLY A 71 -20.25 -4.48 -21.38
C GLY A 71 -20.39 -2.96 -21.32
N GLY A 72 -19.29 -2.21 -21.24
CA GLY A 72 -19.36 -0.73 -21.22
C GLY A 72 -19.87 -0.14 -19.91
N ASP A 73 -19.86 -0.95 -18.84
CA ASP A 73 -20.11 -0.54 -17.45
C ASP A 73 -18.96 0.32 -16.92
N TRP A 74 -19.28 1.20 -15.97
CA TRP A 74 -18.31 2.10 -15.35
C TRP A 74 -17.98 1.64 -13.93
N PHE A 75 -16.69 1.67 -13.61
CA PHE A 75 -16.19 1.23 -12.31
C PHE A 75 -15.36 2.34 -11.66
N TYR A 76 -15.87 2.87 -10.55
CA TYR A 76 -15.13 3.76 -9.67
C TYR A 76 -14.48 2.92 -8.59
N VAL A 77 -13.16 2.97 -8.52
CA VAL A 77 -12.37 2.15 -7.59
C VAL A 77 -11.51 3.07 -6.77
N GLY A 78 -11.52 2.86 -5.46
CA GLY A 78 -10.61 3.52 -4.56
C GLY A 78 -10.17 2.60 -3.42
N SER A 79 -8.95 2.85 -2.96
CA SER A 79 -8.36 2.10 -1.87
C SER A 79 -7.57 2.99 -0.93
N THR A 80 -7.58 2.61 0.34
CA THR A 80 -6.78 3.20 1.40
C THR A 80 -5.83 2.13 1.91
N VAL A 81 -4.53 2.43 1.81
CA VAL A 81 -3.45 1.58 2.29
C VAL A 81 -2.75 2.26 3.45
N GLU A 82 -2.65 1.56 4.55
CA GLU A 82 -1.94 2.01 5.74
C GLU A 82 -0.62 1.26 5.90
N HIS A 83 0.44 2.01 6.19
CA HIS A 83 1.76 1.49 6.46
C HIS A 83 2.27 1.98 7.82
N VAL A 84 2.59 1.04 8.71
CA VAL A 84 3.00 1.33 10.09
C VAL A 84 4.37 0.73 10.38
N GLY A 85 5.38 1.60 10.45
CA GLY A 85 6.75 1.22 10.79
C GLY A 85 7.33 0.20 9.79
N TRP A 86 7.72 -0.97 10.30
CA TRP A 86 8.37 -2.03 9.53
C TRP A 86 7.38 -3.11 9.03
N ARG A 87 6.09 -2.99 9.33
CA ARG A 87 5.08 -3.97 8.91
C ARG A 87 4.76 -3.84 7.43
N ALA A 88 4.37 -4.93 6.79
CA ALA A 88 3.86 -4.88 5.42
C ALA A 88 2.67 -3.89 5.33
N PRO A 89 2.58 -3.07 4.26
CA PRO A 89 1.40 -2.25 4.00
C PRO A 89 0.15 -3.12 3.99
N ARG A 90 -0.95 -2.61 4.55
CA ARG A 90 -2.25 -3.29 4.53
C ARG A 90 -3.30 -2.37 3.96
N GLU A 91 -4.12 -2.92 3.07
CA GLU A 91 -5.33 -2.26 2.58
C GLU A 91 -6.37 -2.27 3.71
N THR A 92 -6.73 -1.08 4.21
CA THR A 92 -7.69 -0.91 5.32
C THR A 92 -9.09 -0.61 4.81
N ASN A 93 -9.20 -0.04 3.60
CA ASN A 93 -10.46 0.18 2.92
C ASN A 93 -10.25 -0.04 1.43
N ARG A 94 -11.17 -0.77 0.80
CA ARG A 94 -11.31 -0.80 -0.65
C ARG A 94 -12.78 -0.73 -0.95
N GLN A 95 -13.14 0.09 -1.92
CA GLN A 95 -14.50 0.20 -2.38
C GLN A 95 -14.54 0.25 -3.90
N VAL A 96 -15.58 -0.38 -4.46
CA VAL A 96 -15.86 -0.39 -5.90
C VAL A 96 -17.31 0.02 -6.09
N VAL A 97 -17.56 1.07 -6.87
CA VAL A 97 -18.89 1.42 -7.33
C VAL A 97 -19.01 1.03 -8.79
N ALA A 98 -19.96 0.15 -9.09
CA ALA A 98 -20.27 -0.30 -10.44
C ALA A 98 -21.56 0.36 -10.92
N LEU A 99 -21.47 1.06 -12.05
CA LEU A 99 -22.62 1.61 -12.77
C LEU A 99 -22.85 0.78 -14.02
N ARG A 100 -24.03 0.19 -14.13
CA ARG A 100 -24.43 -0.58 -15.31
C ARG A 100 -25.19 0.30 -16.29
N PHE A 101 -24.89 0.15 -17.57
CA PHE A 101 -25.57 0.89 -18.62
C PHE A 101 -26.14 -0.07 -19.67
N GLU A 102 -27.36 0.21 -20.14
CA GLU A 102 -28.00 -0.45 -21.28
C GLU A 102 -28.41 0.62 -22.28
N ASP A 103 -27.99 0.49 -23.54
CA ASP A 103 -28.25 1.50 -24.59
C ASP A 103 -27.93 2.95 -24.18
N ASP A 104 -26.85 3.13 -23.41
CA ASP A 104 -26.38 4.40 -22.84
C ASP A 104 -27.12 4.94 -21.63
N VAL A 105 -28.18 4.26 -21.19
CA VAL A 105 -28.97 4.63 -20.00
C VAL A 105 -28.51 3.85 -18.78
N LEU A 106 -28.38 4.53 -17.64
CA LEU A 106 -28.03 3.95 -16.35
C LEU A 106 -29.13 2.98 -15.89
N THR A 107 -28.80 1.72 -15.64
CA THR A 107 -29.77 0.69 -15.21
C THR A 107 -29.53 0.18 -13.80
N ASN A 108 -28.32 0.36 -13.25
CA ASN A 108 -28.01 -0.09 -11.90
C ASN A 108 -26.83 0.66 -11.29
N VAL A 109 -26.85 0.81 -9.97
CA VAL A 109 -25.78 1.39 -9.14
C VAL A 109 -25.50 0.42 -8.00
N GLU A 110 -24.30 -0.15 -7.96
CA GLU A 110 -23.89 -1.09 -6.91
C GLU A 110 -22.60 -0.62 -6.26
N ARG A 111 -22.51 -0.79 -4.93
CA ARG A 111 -21.31 -0.48 -4.15
C ARG A 111 -20.84 -1.73 -3.42
N TYR A 112 -19.56 -2.01 -3.54
CA TYR A 112 -18.88 -3.15 -2.95
C TYR A 112 -17.77 -2.69 -2.01
N GLY A 113 -17.64 -3.35 -0.86
CA GLY A 113 -16.61 -3.11 0.14
C GLY A 113 -15.42 -4.07 0.03
N LEU A 114 -14.58 -4.04 1.06
CA LEU A 114 -13.44 -4.94 1.18
C LEU A 114 -13.90 -6.37 1.51
N GLU A 115 -14.99 -6.47 2.28
CA GLU A 115 -15.68 -7.68 2.71
C GLU A 115 -16.27 -8.50 1.55
N ASP A 116 -16.63 -7.84 0.44
CA ASP A 116 -17.18 -8.48 -0.75
C ASP A 116 -16.07 -9.07 -1.66
N GLY A 117 -14.81 -8.86 -1.30
CA GLY A 117 -13.65 -9.30 -2.08
C GLY A 117 -13.49 -10.83 -2.12
N GLN A 118 -13.45 -11.40 -3.32
CA GLN A 118 -13.11 -12.81 -3.54
C GLN A 118 -11.59 -12.96 -3.77
N VAL A 119 -10.94 -13.87 -3.03
CA VAL A 119 -9.52 -14.19 -3.24
C VAL A 119 -9.40 -15.11 -4.46
N VAL A 120 -8.84 -14.57 -5.55
CA VAL A 120 -8.53 -15.34 -6.76
C VAL A 120 -7.04 -15.69 -6.81
N GLU A 121 -6.72 -16.97 -6.83
CA GLU A 121 -5.35 -17.44 -7.04
C GLU A 121 -4.95 -17.23 -8.51
N LEU A 122 -4.18 -16.19 -8.78
CA LEU A 122 -3.55 -16.04 -10.08
C LEU A 122 -2.53 -17.16 -10.25
N SER A 123 -2.75 -18.06 -11.22
CA SER A 123 -1.80 -19.11 -11.58
C SER A 123 -0.45 -18.48 -11.83
N ARG A 124 0.49 -18.70 -10.89
CA ARG A 124 1.83 -18.17 -10.99
C ARG A 124 2.56 -18.91 -12.12
N ARG A 125 2.66 -18.27 -13.30
CA ARG A 125 3.70 -18.64 -14.26
C ARG A 125 5.02 -18.15 -13.69
N VAL A 126 5.59 -18.94 -12.78
CA VAL A 126 6.93 -18.69 -12.26
C VAL A 126 7.88 -19.03 -13.40
N THR A 127 8.54 -18.04 -13.98
CA THR A 127 9.76 -18.31 -14.73
C THR A 127 10.76 -18.82 -13.70
N GLU A 128 11.08 -20.11 -13.72
CA GLU A 128 12.14 -20.66 -12.86
C GLU A 128 13.36 -19.78 -13.01
N THR A 129 13.65 -18.99 -11.97
CA THR A 129 14.84 -18.18 -11.96
C THR A 129 15.96 -19.16 -11.69
N ASN A 130 16.72 -19.51 -12.74
CA ASN A 130 17.92 -20.35 -12.67
C ASN A 130 19.04 -19.57 -11.96
N VAL A 131 18.81 -19.25 -10.70
CA VAL A 131 19.67 -18.40 -9.90
C VAL A 131 20.88 -19.20 -9.46
N ARG A 132 21.99 -18.98 -10.17
CA ARG A 132 23.35 -19.45 -9.87
C ARG A 132 23.98 -18.70 -8.67
N ASP A 133 23.21 -18.06 -7.78
CA ASP A 133 23.75 -17.17 -6.73
C ASP A 133 24.59 -17.92 -5.69
N VAL A 134 24.28 -19.19 -5.43
CA VAL A 134 25.14 -20.06 -4.62
C VAL A 134 26.51 -20.30 -5.25
N THR A 135 26.65 -20.19 -6.57
CA THR A 135 27.95 -20.32 -7.25
C THR A 135 28.77 -19.03 -7.14
N PHE A 136 28.13 -17.88 -7.28
CA PHE A 136 28.79 -16.57 -7.23
C PHE A 136 29.31 -16.23 -5.82
N ILE A 137 28.47 -16.35 -4.78
CA ILE A 137 28.93 -16.09 -3.40
C ILE A 137 29.99 -17.12 -2.98
N ARG A 138 29.86 -18.38 -3.41
CA ARG A 138 30.88 -19.41 -3.18
C ARG A 138 32.21 -19.09 -3.87
N GLN A 139 32.20 -18.46 -5.05
CA GLN A 139 33.41 -18.02 -5.75
C GLN A 139 34.11 -16.87 -5.00
N ILE A 140 33.35 -15.88 -4.51
CA ILE A 140 33.91 -14.78 -3.71
C ILE A 140 34.52 -15.30 -2.41
N LEU A 141 33.79 -16.13 -1.67
CA LEU A 141 34.26 -16.69 -0.40
C LEU A 141 35.45 -17.66 -0.57
N ARG A 142 35.50 -18.41 -1.68
CA ARG A 142 36.63 -19.30 -2.00
C ARG A 142 37.90 -18.53 -2.38
N ASN A 143 37.77 -17.34 -2.95
CA ASN A 143 38.91 -16.50 -3.29
C ASN A 143 39.49 -15.80 -2.05
N PHE A 144 38.65 -15.44 -1.06
CA PHE A 144 39.04 -14.67 0.11
C PHE A 144 39.89 -15.40 1.18
N GLY A 145 40.39 -16.61 0.89
CA GLY A 145 41.11 -17.43 1.88
C GLY A 145 42.22 -18.32 1.37
N ASN A 146 42.50 -18.35 0.06
CA ASN A 146 43.66 -19.06 -0.47
C ASN A 146 44.89 -18.15 -0.44
N ILE A 147 45.40 -17.91 0.77
CA ILE A 147 46.84 -17.64 0.92
C ILE A 147 47.48 -19.02 0.90
N ASP A 148 48.21 -19.34 -0.17
CA ASP A 148 49.02 -20.54 -0.23
C ASP A 148 50.17 -20.40 0.78
N LEU A 149 49.93 -20.91 2.00
CA LEU A 149 50.95 -21.00 3.05
C LEU A 149 51.94 -22.16 2.80
N GLY A 150 51.73 -22.97 1.75
CA GLY A 150 52.69 -23.97 1.29
C GLY A 150 53.90 -23.33 0.61
N GLU A 151 53.71 -22.26 -0.15
CA GLU A 151 54.82 -21.50 -0.76
C GLU A 151 55.55 -20.58 0.24
N ALA A 152 54.92 -20.27 1.38
CA ALA A 152 55.52 -19.44 2.43
C ALA A 152 56.33 -20.20 3.49
N LEU A 153 56.19 -21.54 3.63
CA LEU A 153 56.79 -22.29 4.75
C LEU A 153 57.47 -23.63 4.40
N GLY A 154 57.73 -23.99 3.14
CA GLY A 154 58.79 -24.98 2.86
C GLY A 154 58.70 -25.73 1.53
N GLY A 155 59.65 -25.40 0.64
CA GLY A 155 59.96 -26.12 -0.59
C GLY A 155 60.59 -25.22 -1.63
#